data_AF-A0AAJ6LP54-F1
#
_entry.id   AF-A0AAJ6LP54-F1
#
_cell.length_a   1.000
_cell.length_b   1.000
_cell.length_c   1.000
_cell.angle_alpha   90.00
_cell.angle_beta   90.00
_cell.angle_gamma   90.00
#
_symmetry.space_group_name_H-M   'P 1'
#
loop_
_entity.id
_entity.type
_entity.pdbx_description
1 polymer ?
#
loop_
_entity_poly.entity_id
_entity_poly.type
_entity_poly.pdbx_seq_one_letter_code
_entity_poly.pdbx_strand_id
1 'polypeptide(L)' 'MKKNKSKDRKDNVITARLSNSQVEVLKKLIDEGKVSKGTLSSAVGYLIDQYIVQNSK' A
#
# COMPACT_ATOMS: atom_id res chain seq x y z
N MET A 1 26.08 8.63 22.76
CA MET A 1 25.38 8.18 21.54
C MET A 1 24.16 7.35 21.94
N LYS A 2 22.95 7.91 21.91
CA LYS A 2 21.72 7.17 22.20
C LYS A 2 21.34 6.37 20.96
N LYS A 3 21.50 5.05 20.99
CA LYS A 3 20.95 4.13 19.97
C LYS A 3 19.43 4.15 20.12
N ASN A 4 18.75 4.99 19.35
CA ASN A 4 17.30 4.90 19.18
C ASN A 4 17.03 3.52 18.57
N LYS A 5 16.59 2.56 19.41
CA LYS A 5 16.03 1.30 18.95
C LYS A 5 14.92 1.66 17.98
N SER A 6 15.12 1.34 16.70
CA SER A 6 14.03 1.33 15.73
C SER A 6 12.93 0.48 16.34
N LYS A 7 11.83 1.12 16.74
CA LYS A 7 10.62 0.44 17.19
C LYS A 7 10.33 -0.60 16.12
N ASP A 8 10.44 -1.90 16.45
CA ASP A 8 10.09 -2.99 15.55
C ASP A 8 8.71 -2.67 14.98
N ARG A 9 8.67 -2.27 13.69
CA ARG A 9 7.41 -2.13 12.98
C ARG A 9 6.88 -3.54 12.88
N LYS A 10 5.87 -3.87 13.68
CA LYS A 10 5.16 -5.14 13.53
C LYS A 10 4.62 -5.18 12.10
N ASP A 11 5.20 -6.05 11.28
CA ASP A 11 4.69 -6.37 9.95
C ASP A 11 3.36 -7.11 10.13
N ASN A 12 2.29 -6.34 10.29
CA ASN A 12 0.94 -6.88 10.31
C ASN A 12 0.59 -7.28 8.89
N VAL A 13 0.69 -8.58 8.61
CA VAL A 13 0.26 -9.15 7.32
C VAL A 13 -1.27 -9.19 7.29
N ILE A 14 -1.86 -8.57 6.28
CA ILE A 14 -3.31 -8.58 6.05
C ILE A 14 -3.57 -9.33 4.75
N THR A 15 -4.51 -10.29 4.81
CA THR A 15 -5.00 -11.01 3.63
C THR A 15 -6.37 -10.48 3.25
N ALA A 16 -6.53 -10.03 2.02
CA ALA A 16 -7.81 -9.57 1.47
C ALA A 16 -8.16 -10.38 0.22
N ARG A 17 -9.45 -10.70 0.05
CA ARG A 17 -9.98 -11.26 -1.19
C ARG A 17 -10.45 -10.11 -2.08
N LEU A 18 -10.01 -10.13 -3.33
CA LEU A 18 -10.37 -9.14 -4.34
C LEU A 18 -11.05 -9.83 -5.51
N SER A 19 -11.99 -9.13 -6.13
CA SER A 19 -12.53 -9.55 -7.43
C SER A 19 -11.48 -9.37 -8.53
N ASN A 20 -11.69 -10.04 -9.66
CA ASN A 20 -10.83 -9.88 -10.85
C ASN A 20 -10.78 -8.40 -11.30
N SER A 21 -11.92 -7.71 -11.30
CA SER A 21 -12.00 -6.29 -11.68
C SER A 21 -11.18 -5.39 -10.75
N GLN A 22 -11.16 -5.66 -9.45
CA GLN A 22 -10.33 -4.93 -8.49
C GLN A 22 -8.84 -5.19 -8.76
N VAL A 23 -8.47 -6.43 -9.07
CA VAL A 23 -7.08 -6.78 -9.41
C VAL A 23 -6.62 -6.07 -10.69
N GLU A 24 -7.47 -5.94 -11.71
CA GLU A 24 -7.14 -5.22 -12.94
C GLU A 24 -6.87 -3.73 -12.70
N VAL A 25 -7.65 -3.08 -11.84
CA VAL A 25 -7.40 -1.69 -11.45
C VAL A 25 -6.03 -1.55 -10.78
N LEU A 26 -5.68 -2.47 -9.88
CA LEU A 26 -4.37 -2.46 -9.21
C LEU A 26 -3.21 -2.66 -10.20
N LYS A 27 -3.36 -3.55 -11.18
CA LYS A 27 -2.37 -3.74 -12.25
C LYS A 27 -2.19 -2.47 -13.07
N LYS A 28 -3.29 -1.81 -13.46
CA LYS A 28 -3.22 -0.55 -14.21
C LYS A 28 -2.44 0.54 -13.46
N LEU A 29 -2.61 0.65 -12.13
CA LEU A 29 -1.85 1.61 -11.31
C LEU A 29 -0.34 1.31 -11.32
N ILE A 30 0.02 0.02 -11.37
CA ILE A 30 1.40 -0.43 -11.48
C ILE A 30 1.95 -0.06 -12.87
N ASP A 31 1.22 -0.38 -13.93
CA ASP A 31 1.61 -0.10 -15.32
C ASP A 31 1.74 1.41 -15.60
N GLU A 32 0.90 2.23 -14.95
CA GLU A 32 0.98 3.70 -14.99
C GLU A 32 2.16 4.28 -14.19
N GLY A 33 2.97 3.44 -13.52
CA GLY A 33 4.13 3.89 -12.76
C GLY A 33 3.81 4.66 -11.48
N LYS A 34 2.55 4.61 -11.01
CA LYS A 34 2.10 5.31 -9.79
C LYS A 34 2.55 4.64 -8.49
N VAL A 35 3.12 3.44 -8.59
CA VAL A 35 3.42 2.56 -7.46
C VAL A 35 4.92 2.25 -7.41
N SER A 36 5.55 2.43 -6.26
CA SER A 36 7.01 2.38 -6.10
C SER A 36 7.66 1.00 -6.26
N LYS A 37 6.97 -0.10 -5.87
CA LYS A 37 7.54 -1.46 -5.91
C LYS A 37 6.89 -2.39 -6.94
N GLY A 38 5.96 -1.89 -7.76
CA GLY A 38 5.30 -2.68 -8.80
C GLY A 38 4.51 -3.91 -8.32
N THR A 39 4.21 -4.02 -7.02
CA THR A 39 3.43 -5.14 -6.46
C THR A 39 1.99 -4.73 -6.19
N LEU A 40 1.06 -5.70 -6.22
CA LEU A 40 -0.35 -5.48 -5.84
C LEU A 40 -0.48 -4.93 -4.42
N SER A 41 0.33 -5.41 -3.48
CA SER A 41 0.36 -4.89 -2.11
C SER A 41 0.74 -3.40 -2.05
N SER A 42 1.68 -2.98 -2.89
CA SER A 42 2.09 -1.58 -2.97
C SER A 42 1.04 -0.71 -3.64
N ALA A 43 0.30 -1.26 -4.62
CA ALA A 43 -0.83 -0.57 -5.24
C ALA A 43 -2.00 -0.37 -4.25
N VAL A 44 -2.28 -1.38 -3.42
CA VAL A 44 -3.25 -1.25 -2.32
C VAL A 44 -2.78 -0.22 -1.30
N GLY A 45 -1.49 -0.25 -0.91
CA GLY A 45 -0.90 0.76 -0.02
C GLY A 45 -1.06 2.18 -0.56
N TYR A 46 -0.77 2.39 -1.84
CA TYR A 46 -0.97 3.67 -2.52
C TYR A 46 -2.42 4.16 -2.40
N LEU A 47 -3.42 3.29 -2.62
CA LEU A 47 -4.83 3.67 -2.49
C LEU A 47 -5.23 4.00 -1.06
N ILE A 48 -4.72 3.26 -0.07
CA ILE A 48 -4.96 3.55 1.35
C ILE A 48 -4.36 4.91 1.72
N ASP A 49 -3.14 5.20 1.29
CA ASP A 49 -2.48 6.49 1.56
C ASP A 49 -3.29 7.65 0.95
N GLN A 50 -3.76 7.49 -0.30
CA GLN A 50 -4.64 8.48 -0.94
C GLN A 50 -5.94 8.69 -0.16
N TYR A 51 -6.57 7.61 0.29
CA TYR A 51 -7.79 7.70 1.09
C TYR A 51 -7.55 8.44 2.41
N ILE A 52 -6.46 8.11 3.13
CA ILE A 52 -6.11 8.77 4.39
C ILE A 52 -5.91 10.27 4.17
N VAL A 53 -5.12 10.66 3.15
CA VAL A 53 -4.88 12.08 2.85
C VAL A 53 -6.17 12.81 2.50
N GLN A 54 -7.06 12.20 1.72
CA GLN A 54 -8.34 12.81 1.35
C GLN A 54 -9.34 12.91 2.52
N ASN A 55 -9.23 12.04 3.52
CA ASN A 55 -10.17 11.97 4.65
C ASN A 55 -9.61 12.49 5.98
N SER A 56 -8.37 12.98 6.00
CA SER A 56 -7.76 13.63 7.16
C SER A 56 -8.32 15.05 7.32
N LYS A 57 -9.55 15.17 7.82
CA LYS A 57 -10.12 16.42 8.34
C LYS A 57 -9.73 16.63 9.80
#